data_AF-A0A0F0KX29-F1
#
_entry.id   AF-A0A0F0KX29-F1
#
_cell.length_a   1.000
_cell.length_b   1.000
_cell.length_c   1.000
_cell.angle_alpha   90.00
_cell.angle_beta   90.00
_cell.angle_gamma   90.00
#
_symmetry.space_group_name_H-M   'P 1'
#
loop_
_entity.id
_entity.type
_entity.pdbx_description
1 polymer ?
#
loop_
_entity_poly.entity_id
_entity_poly.type
_entity_poly.pdbx_seq_one_letter_code
_entity_poly.pdbx_strand_id
1 'polypeptide(L)'
;MYSFRVPLHVGNSNPDTAESRLSLSESNSESIWLQSNGPLADAERAAFCGSGYPTAEIAEQRANELLPALRLTSLRTGIYFDFLSREASAGMSETALRDLNEALPTGVRAARFRPGVTVHLTSEDIVVPRLSATVRAHTPAQTVGATFQRAMRSATASPHGSLAFDLYVASWRMPTDDARLLMLTSAAEAMVVRKKVSSEERIALRRLAAVVRADQTLSPISKKSLENRIGSLHKESISSASARLADHLNPRTFLDRTARDFFSYAYDVRSRLVHGDVPPSSSEVALVLGALGEFVRELIELELSSLETARP
;
A
#
# COMPACT_ATOMS: atom_id res chain seq x y z
N MET A 1 -27.06 0.22 -16.95
CA MET A 1 -25.86 -0.44 -16.42
C MET A 1 -25.01 0.59 -15.71
N TYR A 2 -24.18 0.13 -14.78
CA TYR A 2 -23.28 0.94 -13.98
C TYR A 2 -21.84 0.60 -14.30
N SER A 3 -20.99 1.60 -14.08
CA SER A 3 -19.55 1.54 -14.24
C SER A 3 -18.88 2.04 -12.97
N PHE A 4 -17.67 1.59 -12.71
CA PHE A 4 -16.81 2.16 -11.66
C PHE A 4 -15.60 2.85 -12.28
N ARG A 5 -15.06 3.82 -11.55
CA ARG A 5 -13.81 4.52 -11.84
C ARG A 5 -13.02 4.68 -10.56
N VAL A 6 -11.75 4.27 -10.58
CA VAL A 6 -10.79 4.48 -9.50
C VAL A 6 -9.67 5.35 -10.04
N PRO A 7 -9.49 6.59 -9.58
CA PRO A 7 -8.39 7.43 -10.03
C PRO A 7 -7.05 6.86 -9.56
N LEU A 8 -6.07 6.93 -10.43
CA LEU A 8 -4.72 6.44 -10.18
C LEU A 8 -3.69 7.49 -10.56
N HIS A 9 -2.59 7.54 -9.82
CA HIS A 9 -1.31 8.01 -10.32
C HIS A 9 -0.55 6.83 -10.92
N VAL A 10 0.11 7.05 -12.05
CA VAL A 10 1.00 6.08 -12.68
C VAL A 10 2.42 6.62 -12.57
N GLY A 11 3.36 5.80 -12.08
CA GLY A 11 4.73 6.24 -11.86
C GLY A 11 5.76 5.11 -11.93
N ASN A 12 7.04 5.47 -11.83
CA ASN A 12 8.22 4.64 -12.10
C ASN A 12 8.35 4.19 -13.56
N SER A 13 7.33 3.55 -14.10
CA SER A 13 7.19 3.34 -15.54
C SER A 13 5.73 3.40 -15.98
N ASN A 14 5.49 3.47 -17.30
CA ASN A 14 4.16 3.56 -17.89
C ASN A 14 3.86 2.38 -18.83
N PRO A 15 2.60 1.96 -19.00
CA PRO A 15 2.25 1.02 -20.06
C PRO A 15 2.64 1.60 -21.42
N ASP A 16 3.49 0.90 -22.17
CA ASP A 16 3.98 1.32 -23.49
C ASP A 16 2.90 1.12 -24.54
N THR A 17 1.98 2.09 -24.62
CA THR A 17 0.95 2.17 -25.64
C THR A 17 0.59 3.62 -25.94
N ALA A 18 0.44 3.91 -27.23
CA ALA A 18 -0.05 5.20 -27.71
C ALA A 18 -1.56 5.38 -27.46
N GLU A 19 -2.26 4.30 -27.09
CA GLU A 19 -3.69 4.34 -26.82
C GLU A 19 -3.98 4.97 -25.45
N SER A 20 -5.11 5.68 -25.38
CA SER A 20 -5.62 6.23 -24.12
C SER A 20 -6.36 5.21 -23.26
N ARG A 21 -6.57 4.00 -23.78
CA ARG A 21 -7.26 2.90 -23.13
C ARG A 21 -6.45 1.62 -23.30
N LEU A 22 -6.27 0.88 -22.21
CA LEU A 22 -5.65 -0.44 -22.21
C LEU A 22 -6.62 -1.44 -21.60
N SER A 23 -7.13 -2.38 -22.40
CA SER A 23 -7.98 -3.46 -21.93
C SER A 23 -7.18 -4.40 -21.02
N LEU A 24 -7.68 -4.63 -19.81
CA LEU A 24 -7.08 -5.56 -18.84
C LEU A 24 -7.81 -6.90 -18.84
N SER A 25 -9.13 -6.88 -19.01
CA SER A 25 -10.00 -8.05 -19.09
C SER A 25 -11.25 -7.72 -19.88
N GLU A 26 -11.71 -8.63 -20.73
CA GLU A 26 -12.93 -8.45 -21.50
C GLU A 26 -13.69 -9.77 -21.61
N SER A 27 -14.99 -9.70 -21.36
CA SER A 27 -15.94 -10.82 -21.43
C SER A 27 -17.28 -10.30 -21.95
N ASN A 28 -18.20 -11.21 -22.28
CA ASN A 28 -19.52 -10.84 -22.83
C ASN A 28 -20.36 -9.94 -21.89
N SER A 29 -20.06 -9.91 -20.59
CA SER A 29 -20.83 -9.17 -19.58
C SER A 29 -20.02 -8.14 -18.79
N GLU A 30 -18.69 -8.15 -18.90
CA GLU A 30 -17.80 -7.30 -18.10
C GLU A 30 -16.59 -6.90 -18.94
N SER A 31 -16.29 -5.59 -18.96
CA SER A 31 -15.04 -5.05 -19.51
C SER A 31 -14.32 -4.29 -18.40
N ILE A 32 -13.00 -4.49 -18.28
CA ILE A 32 -12.12 -3.87 -17.29
C ILE A 32 -10.91 -3.29 -18.02
N TRP A 33 -10.55 -2.02 -17.74
CA TRP A 33 -9.47 -1.34 -18.46
C TRP A 33 -8.78 -0.27 -17.61
N LEU A 34 -7.60 0.16 -18.07
CA LEU A 34 -6.97 1.42 -17.67
C LEU A 34 -7.30 2.49 -18.70
N GLN A 35 -7.56 3.71 -18.24
CA GLN A 35 -7.87 4.85 -19.11
C GLN A 35 -7.12 6.10 -18.68
N SER A 36 -6.71 6.94 -19.63
CA SER A 36 -6.20 8.28 -19.36
C SER A 36 -6.72 9.28 -20.39
N ASN A 37 -6.37 10.57 -20.24
CA ASN A 37 -6.82 11.63 -21.15
C ASN A 37 -5.97 11.74 -22.45
N GLY A 38 -4.91 10.94 -22.58
CA GLY A 38 -3.99 10.90 -23.71
C GLY A 38 -3.35 9.51 -23.81
N PRO A 39 -2.23 9.33 -24.53
CA PRO A 39 -1.50 8.06 -24.54
C PRO A 39 -1.16 7.55 -23.13
N LEU A 40 -1.41 6.27 -22.84
CA LEU A 40 -1.04 5.68 -21.54
C LEU A 40 0.48 5.64 -21.32
N ALA A 41 1.27 5.59 -22.39
CA ALA A 41 2.71 5.80 -22.35
C ALA A 41 3.08 7.12 -21.65
N ASP A 42 2.26 8.16 -21.84
CA ASP A 42 2.48 9.51 -21.33
C ASP A 42 1.50 9.89 -20.21
N ALA A 43 0.74 8.92 -19.67
CA ALA A 43 -0.30 9.17 -18.65
C ALA A 43 0.21 9.22 -17.20
N GLU A 44 0.22 10.41 -16.59
CA GLU A 44 0.62 10.59 -15.18
C GLU A 44 -0.50 10.16 -14.25
N ARG A 45 -1.70 10.34 -14.78
CA ARG A 45 -2.95 9.98 -14.17
C ARG A 45 -3.66 9.04 -15.11
N ALA A 46 -4.12 7.96 -14.54
CA ALA A 46 -5.03 7.05 -15.20
C ALA A 46 -6.25 6.87 -14.31
N ALA A 47 -7.20 6.09 -14.79
CA ALA A 47 -8.24 5.52 -14.01
C ALA A 47 -8.33 4.03 -14.30
N PHE A 48 -8.51 3.25 -13.25
CA PHE A 48 -8.96 1.87 -13.39
C PHE A 48 -10.47 1.86 -13.45
N CYS A 49 -10.98 1.31 -14.54
CA CYS A 49 -12.39 1.38 -14.90
C CYS A 49 -12.94 -0.03 -15.14
N GLY A 50 -14.23 -0.18 -14.87
CA GLY A 50 -14.98 -1.37 -15.23
C GLY A 50 -16.42 -1.03 -15.55
N SER A 51 -17.04 -1.79 -16.44
CA SER A 51 -18.43 -1.62 -16.86
C SER A 51 -19.12 -2.95 -17.10
N GLY A 52 -20.46 -2.93 -17.09
CA GLY A 52 -21.31 -4.10 -17.32
C GLY A 52 -22.19 -4.49 -16.12
N TYR A 53 -22.24 -3.64 -15.09
CA TYR A 53 -22.87 -3.99 -13.82
C TYR A 53 -24.35 -3.60 -13.80
N PRO A 54 -25.26 -4.45 -13.27
CA PRO A 54 -26.69 -4.15 -13.25
C PRO A 54 -27.06 -3.09 -12.20
N THR A 55 -26.33 -3.00 -11.08
CA THR A 55 -26.56 -2.02 -10.01
C THR A 55 -25.28 -1.31 -9.58
N ALA A 56 -25.43 -0.18 -8.90
CA ALA A 56 -24.30 0.59 -8.38
C ALA A 56 -23.53 -0.19 -7.30
N GLU A 57 -24.24 -0.89 -6.43
CA GLU A 57 -23.68 -1.70 -5.34
C GLU A 57 -22.82 -2.84 -5.89
N ILE A 58 -23.27 -3.49 -6.98
CA ILE A 58 -22.50 -4.55 -7.64
C ILE A 58 -21.24 -3.97 -8.28
N ALA A 59 -21.32 -2.79 -8.91
CA ALA A 59 -20.15 -2.11 -9.47
C ALA A 59 -19.13 -1.76 -8.38
N GLU A 60 -19.57 -1.28 -7.22
CA GLU A 60 -18.71 -0.94 -6.08
C GLU A 60 -18.06 -2.18 -5.47
N GLN A 61 -18.85 -3.22 -5.18
CA GLN A 61 -18.34 -4.48 -4.64
C GLN A 61 -17.29 -5.07 -5.59
N ARG A 62 -17.60 -5.11 -6.90
CA ARG A 62 -16.70 -5.66 -7.90
C ARG A 62 -15.41 -4.85 -8.03
N ALA A 63 -15.48 -3.52 -7.98
CA ALA A 63 -14.30 -2.67 -7.96
C ALA A 63 -13.38 -3.04 -6.77
N ASN A 64 -13.96 -3.16 -5.57
CA ASN A 64 -13.22 -3.52 -4.36
C ASN A 64 -12.60 -4.93 -4.42
N GLU A 65 -13.26 -5.89 -5.05
CA GLU A 65 -12.71 -7.23 -5.32
C GLU A 65 -11.50 -7.19 -6.28
N LEU A 66 -11.49 -6.27 -7.25
CA LEU A 66 -10.46 -6.17 -8.28
C LEU A 66 -9.24 -5.35 -7.86
N LEU A 67 -9.39 -4.43 -6.89
CA LEU A 67 -8.30 -3.57 -6.41
C LEU A 67 -7.06 -4.35 -5.92
N PRO A 68 -7.18 -5.45 -5.16
CA PRO A 68 -6.03 -6.30 -4.81
C PRO A 68 -5.25 -6.82 -6.02
N ALA A 69 -5.94 -7.23 -7.08
CA ALA A 69 -5.29 -7.71 -8.31
C ALA A 69 -4.51 -6.59 -9.02
N LEU A 70 -5.03 -5.36 -9.01
CA LEU A 70 -4.33 -4.22 -9.60
C LEU A 70 -3.09 -3.82 -8.80
N ARG A 71 -3.16 -3.88 -7.46
CA ARG A 71 -1.98 -3.68 -6.59
C ARG A 71 -0.88 -4.70 -6.89
N LEU A 72 -1.25 -5.97 -6.98
CA LEU A 72 -0.31 -7.05 -7.29
C LEU A 72 0.28 -6.91 -8.70
N THR A 73 -0.49 -6.38 -9.66
CA THR A 73 0.01 -6.04 -10.99
C THR A 73 1.05 -4.94 -10.95
N SER A 74 0.80 -3.89 -10.16
CA SER A 74 1.75 -2.80 -9.95
C SER A 74 3.11 -3.33 -9.44
N LEU A 75 3.07 -4.19 -8.40
CA LEU A 75 4.28 -4.79 -7.82
C LEU A 75 5.08 -5.63 -8.82
N ARG A 76 4.39 -6.48 -9.58
CA ARG A 76 5.01 -7.45 -10.51
C ARG A 76 5.50 -6.83 -11.81
N THR A 77 4.88 -5.75 -12.26
CA THR A 77 5.29 -5.04 -13.49
C THR A 77 6.31 -3.95 -13.23
N GLY A 78 6.43 -3.49 -11.97
CA GLY A 78 7.21 -2.33 -11.61
C GLY A 78 6.54 -0.99 -11.94
N ILE A 79 5.34 -0.99 -12.55
CA ILE A 79 4.55 0.22 -12.76
C ILE A 79 3.84 0.56 -11.46
N TYR A 80 4.07 1.73 -10.90
CA TYR A 80 3.38 2.14 -9.68
C TYR A 80 2.01 2.69 -9.97
N PHE A 81 0.98 1.94 -9.60
CA PHE A 81 -0.39 2.43 -9.49
C PHE A 81 -0.64 2.92 -8.07
N ASP A 82 -0.61 4.25 -7.87
CA ASP A 82 -1.02 4.88 -6.62
C ASP A 82 -2.50 5.20 -6.65
N PHE A 83 -3.26 4.67 -5.69
CA PHE A 83 -4.70 4.85 -5.54
C PHE A 83 -5.09 6.16 -4.88
N LEU A 84 -4.09 6.99 -4.55
CA LEU A 84 -4.25 8.33 -3.98
C LEU A 84 -5.00 8.32 -2.65
N SER A 85 -5.05 7.17 -1.95
CA SER A 85 -5.81 6.96 -0.71
C SER A 85 -5.41 7.92 0.42
N ARG A 86 -4.20 8.49 0.33
CA ARG A 86 -3.63 9.44 1.29
C ARG A 86 -3.54 10.87 0.76
N GLU A 87 -3.93 11.11 -0.49
CA GLU A 87 -3.98 12.46 -1.01
C GLU A 87 -5.16 13.18 -0.37
N ALA A 88 -4.94 14.40 0.12
CA ALA A 88 -6.04 15.21 0.61
C ALA A 88 -7.08 15.36 -0.50
N SER A 89 -8.36 15.21 -0.14
CA SER A 89 -9.50 15.55 -0.99
C SER A 89 -9.55 17.06 -1.21
N ALA A 90 -8.52 17.64 -1.85
CA ALA A 90 -8.53 19.00 -2.34
C ALA A 90 -9.49 19.01 -3.53
N GLY A 91 -10.69 19.54 -3.31
CA GLY A 91 -11.77 19.55 -4.27
C GLY A 91 -12.44 20.91 -4.35
N MET A 92 -12.86 21.26 -5.57
CA MET A 92 -13.73 22.39 -5.90
C MET A 92 -14.89 22.57 -4.90
N SER A 93 -15.33 23.80 -4.68
CA SER A 93 -16.55 24.08 -3.92
C SER A 93 -17.78 23.46 -4.60
N GLU A 94 -18.87 23.24 -3.87
CA GLU A 94 -20.13 22.71 -4.43
C GLU A 94 -20.67 23.58 -5.56
N THR A 95 -20.58 24.90 -5.37
CA THR A 95 -20.98 25.89 -6.37
C THR A 95 -20.16 25.73 -7.65
N ALA A 96 -18.83 25.69 -7.54
CA ALA A 96 -17.95 25.55 -8.70
C ALA A 96 -18.14 24.20 -9.44
N LEU A 97 -18.44 23.11 -8.72
CA LEU A 97 -18.74 21.82 -9.33
C LEU A 97 -20.09 21.84 -10.07
N ARG A 98 -21.10 22.52 -9.52
CA ARG A 98 -22.41 22.67 -10.16
C ARG A 98 -22.30 23.51 -11.43
N ASP A 99 -21.67 24.67 -11.33
CA ASP A 99 -21.50 25.59 -12.47
C ASP A 99 -20.70 24.92 -13.61
N LEU A 100 -19.70 24.09 -13.28
CA LEU A 100 -18.98 23.27 -14.26
C LEU A 100 -19.87 22.20 -14.91
N ASN A 101 -20.70 21.51 -14.13
CA ASN A 101 -21.61 20.50 -14.69
C ASN A 101 -22.71 21.11 -15.57
N GLU A 102 -23.17 22.33 -15.28
CA GLU A 102 -24.11 23.06 -16.14
C GLU A 102 -23.49 23.47 -17.49
N ALA A 103 -22.18 23.71 -17.51
CA ALA A 103 -21.43 24.08 -18.72
C ALA A 103 -20.97 22.88 -19.56
N LEU A 104 -21.10 21.65 -19.06
CA LEU A 104 -20.65 20.44 -19.76
C LEU A 104 -21.72 19.90 -20.74
N PRO A 105 -21.30 19.24 -21.84
CA PRO A 105 -22.23 18.60 -22.76
C PRO A 105 -23.09 17.53 -22.09
N THR A 106 -24.30 17.29 -22.61
CA THR A 106 -25.18 16.20 -22.18
C THR A 106 -24.44 14.86 -22.20
N GLY A 107 -24.45 14.15 -21.07
CA GLY A 107 -23.74 12.88 -20.90
C GLY A 107 -22.34 13.00 -20.29
N VAL A 108 -21.79 14.20 -20.13
CA VAL A 108 -20.50 14.43 -19.45
C VAL A 108 -20.74 15.02 -18.06
N ARG A 109 -20.15 14.41 -17.02
CA ARG A 109 -20.30 14.87 -15.64
C ARG A 109 -18.93 15.13 -15.01
N ALA A 110 -18.71 16.36 -14.56
CA ALA A 110 -17.60 16.69 -13.70
C ALA A 110 -17.84 16.09 -12.31
N ALA A 111 -16.86 15.33 -11.82
CA ALA A 111 -16.86 14.81 -10.45
C ALA A 111 -15.73 15.44 -9.65
N ARG A 112 -16.00 15.69 -8.36
CA ARG A 112 -14.93 16.05 -7.42
C ARG A 112 -13.94 14.90 -7.32
N PHE A 113 -12.66 15.24 -7.27
CA PHE A 113 -11.64 14.25 -6.95
C PHE A 113 -11.94 13.63 -5.58
N ARG A 114 -12.04 12.31 -5.53
CA ARG A 114 -12.13 11.51 -4.32
C ARG A 114 -11.24 10.28 -4.51
N PRO A 115 -10.33 9.99 -3.57
CA PRO A 115 -9.64 8.70 -3.57
C PRO A 115 -10.63 7.54 -3.45
N GLY A 116 -10.30 6.41 -4.07
CA GLY A 116 -11.13 5.19 -4.02
C GLY A 116 -12.16 5.05 -5.13
N VAL A 117 -13.15 4.18 -4.91
CA VAL A 117 -14.13 3.78 -5.92
C VAL A 117 -15.19 4.87 -6.11
N THR A 118 -15.39 5.28 -7.36
CA THR A 118 -16.51 6.12 -7.79
C THR A 118 -17.41 5.34 -8.74
N VAL A 119 -18.66 5.10 -8.35
CA VAL A 119 -19.66 4.46 -9.21
C VAL A 119 -20.50 5.51 -9.93
N HIS A 120 -20.86 5.22 -11.18
CA HIS A 120 -21.63 6.09 -12.06
C HIS A 120 -22.44 5.26 -13.07
N LEU A 121 -23.40 5.89 -13.74
CA LEU A 121 -24.12 5.27 -14.85
C LEU A 121 -23.16 5.07 -16.03
N THR A 122 -23.26 3.94 -16.73
CA THR A 122 -22.40 3.64 -17.88
C THR A 122 -22.58 4.65 -19.03
N SER A 123 -23.72 5.34 -19.09
CA SER A 123 -23.99 6.40 -20.07
C SER A 123 -23.33 7.75 -19.73
N GLU A 124 -22.66 7.88 -18.58
CA GLU A 124 -21.98 9.10 -18.15
C GLU A 124 -20.47 9.03 -18.41
N ASP A 125 -19.91 10.06 -19.04
CA ASP A 125 -18.47 10.28 -19.12
C ASP A 125 -18.00 11.17 -17.96
N ILE A 126 -17.14 10.64 -17.08
CA ILE A 126 -16.67 11.34 -15.87
C ILE A 126 -15.35 12.07 -16.11
N VAL A 127 -15.34 13.39 -15.88
CA VAL A 127 -14.13 14.24 -15.95
C VAL A 127 -13.75 14.74 -14.55
N VAL A 128 -12.45 14.64 -14.20
CA VAL A 128 -11.89 15.12 -12.92
C VAL A 128 -10.71 16.08 -13.19
N PRO A 129 -10.88 17.41 -13.01
CA PRO A 129 -9.84 18.39 -13.36
C PRO A 129 -8.75 18.55 -12.28
N ARG A 130 -7.45 18.44 -12.65
CA ARG A 130 -6.25 18.75 -11.81
C ARG A 130 -4.98 19.01 -12.66
N LEU A 131 -4.03 19.84 -12.17
CA LEU A 131 -2.70 20.10 -12.77
C LEU A 131 -1.58 19.16 -12.21
N SER A 132 -0.57 18.77 -13.02
CA SER A 132 0.74 18.16 -12.60
C SER A 132 1.75 18.06 -13.78
N ALA A 133 3.05 17.82 -13.49
CA ALA A 133 4.13 17.58 -14.48
C ALA A 133 5.26 16.64 -13.93
N THR A 134 5.78 15.68 -14.73
CA THR A 134 6.81 14.66 -14.33
C THR A 134 7.58 14.01 -15.53
N VAL A 135 8.79 13.47 -15.29
CA VAL A 135 9.68 12.73 -16.23
C VAL A 135 9.55 11.19 -16.06
N ARG A 136 9.70 10.35 -17.12
CA ARG A 136 9.21 8.94 -17.13
C ARG A 136 10.06 7.88 -17.86
N ALA A 137 9.85 6.62 -17.45
CA ALA A 137 10.28 5.40 -18.14
C ALA A 137 9.05 4.56 -18.59
N HIS A 138 9.21 3.56 -19.47
CA HIS A 138 8.09 2.78 -20.03
C HIS A 138 8.27 1.26 -19.83
N THR A 139 7.15 0.53 -19.69
CA THR A 139 7.04 -0.94 -19.55
C THR A 139 6.03 -1.45 -20.59
N PRO A 140 6.33 -2.53 -21.36
CA PRO A 140 5.42 -3.05 -22.38
C PRO A 140 3.99 -3.32 -21.91
N ALA A 141 2.98 -2.81 -22.62
CA ALA A 141 1.57 -2.90 -22.22
C ALA A 141 1.05 -4.35 -22.12
N GLN A 142 1.53 -5.25 -23.00
CA GLN A 142 1.12 -6.67 -22.95
C GLN A 142 1.58 -7.35 -21.64
N THR A 143 2.74 -6.94 -21.11
CA THR A 143 3.26 -7.43 -19.82
C THR A 143 2.34 -7.04 -18.67
N VAL A 144 1.76 -5.84 -18.72
CA VAL A 144 0.82 -5.35 -17.70
C VAL A 144 -0.47 -6.17 -17.68
N GLY A 145 -1.12 -6.33 -18.83
CA GLY A 145 -2.35 -7.11 -18.95
C GLY A 145 -2.16 -8.58 -18.56
N ALA A 146 -1.10 -9.22 -19.06
CA ALA A 146 -0.79 -10.61 -18.72
C ALA A 146 -0.50 -10.81 -17.22
N THR A 147 0.14 -9.83 -16.58
CA THR A 147 0.46 -9.88 -15.15
C THR A 147 -0.78 -9.68 -14.29
N PHE A 148 -1.71 -8.80 -14.69
CA PHE A 148 -3.00 -8.61 -14.02
C PHE A 148 -3.84 -9.88 -14.03
N GLN A 149 -3.95 -10.53 -15.19
CA GLN A 149 -4.67 -11.80 -15.32
C GLN A 149 -4.08 -12.94 -14.47
N ARG A 150 -2.78 -12.87 -14.15
CA ARG A 150 -2.13 -13.81 -13.22
C ARG A 150 -2.37 -13.41 -11.77
N ALA A 151 -2.33 -12.12 -11.47
CA ALA A 151 -2.59 -11.57 -10.14
C ALA A 151 -4.01 -11.89 -9.65
N MET A 152 -5.03 -11.77 -10.51
CA MET A 152 -6.42 -12.09 -10.16
C MET A 152 -6.63 -13.50 -9.60
N ARG A 153 -5.78 -14.46 -9.98
CA ARG A 153 -5.88 -15.86 -9.52
C ARG A 153 -5.27 -16.13 -8.15
N SER A 154 -4.50 -15.19 -7.62
CA SER A 154 -3.72 -15.37 -6.38
C SER A 154 -3.89 -14.23 -5.37
N ALA A 155 -4.52 -13.12 -5.75
CA ALA A 155 -4.65 -11.97 -4.86
C ALA A 155 -5.53 -12.28 -3.64
N THR A 156 -5.09 -11.85 -2.46
CA THR A 156 -5.83 -11.97 -1.19
C THR A 156 -6.02 -10.59 -0.56
N ALA A 157 -7.19 -10.38 0.05
CA ALA A 157 -7.46 -9.17 0.80
C ALA A 157 -6.72 -9.19 2.14
N SER A 158 -5.77 -8.27 2.33
CA SER A 158 -5.13 -8.01 3.62
C SER A 158 -5.19 -6.51 3.93
N PRO A 159 -5.85 -6.08 5.02
CA PRO A 159 -5.80 -4.69 5.47
C PRO A 159 -4.38 -4.22 5.77
N HIS A 160 -3.56 -5.12 6.33
CA HIS A 160 -2.15 -4.87 6.62
C HIS A 160 -1.33 -4.73 5.33
N GLY A 161 -1.50 -5.66 4.37
CA GLY A 161 -0.87 -5.58 3.06
C GLY A 161 -1.29 -4.35 2.25
N SER A 162 -2.56 -3.93 2.37
CA SER A 162 -3.07 -2.72 1.71
C SER A 162 -2.45 -1.45 2.28
N LEU A 163 -2.37 -1.35 3.61
CA LEU A 163 -1.70 -0.22 4.26
C LEU A 163 -0.20 -0.18 3.93
N ALA A 164 0.46 -1.33 3.95
CA ALA A 164 1.87 -1.45 3.60
C ALA A 164 2.13 -1.04 2.15
N PHE A 165 1.28 -1.45 1.21
CA PHE A 165 1.34 -1.03 -0.19
C PHE A 165 1.23 0.49 -0.33
N ASP A 166 0.24 1.11 0.31
CA ASP A 166 0.04 2.56 0.23
C ASP A 166 1.27 3.32 0.77
N LEU A 167 1.87 2.87 1.88
CA LEU A 167 3.09 3.45 2.45
C LEU A 167 4.31 3.22 1.54
N TYR A 168 4.46 2.02 0.99
CA TYR A 168 5.53 1.68 0.05
C TYR A 168 5.50 2.58 -1.18
N VAL A 169 4.33 2.78 -1.80
CA VAL A 169 4.17 3.66 -2.96
C VAL A 169 4.42 5.13 -2.57
N ALA A 170 3.92 5.57 -1.41
CA ALA A 170 4.19 6.93 -0.91
C ALA A 170 5.68 7.20 -0.69
N SER A 171 6.48 6.18 -0.35
CA SER A 171 7.92 6.33 -0.10
C SER A 171 8.68 6.92 -1.28
N TRP A 172 8.25 6.63 -2.52
CA TRP A 172 8.87 7.15 -3.75
C TRP A 172 8.69 8.64 -3.96
N ARG A 173 7.73 9.25 -3.25
CA ARG A 173 7.50 10.70 -3.27
C ARG A 173 8.11 11.43 -2.09
N MET A 174 8.84 10.72 -1.22
CA MET A 174 9.52 11.37 -0.12
C MET A 174 10.70 12.20 -0.65
N PRO A 175 10.86 13.44 -0.20
CA PRO A 175 11.86 14.36 -0.76
C PRO A 175 13.30 14.04 -0.34
N THR A 176 13.48 13.20 0.67
CA THR A 176 14.79 12.81 1.19
C THR A 176 14.87 11.31 1.42
N ASP A 177 16.09 10.78 1.34
CA ASP A 177 16.40 9.37 1.62
C ASP A 177 16.01 8.96 3.04
N ASP A 178 16.23 9.84 4.02
CA ASP A 178 15.80 9.64 5.41
C ASP A 178 14.28 9.47 5.51
N ALA A 179 13.51 10.37 4.89
CA ALA A 179 12.05 10.29 4.89
C ALA A 179 11.55 9.03 4.15
N ARG A 180 12.24 8.64 3.07
CA ARG A 180 11.96 7.40 2.34
C ARG A 180 12.24 6.16 3.20
N LEU A 181 13.32 6.15 3.96
CA LEU A 181 13.67 5.07 4.88
C LEU A 181 12.59 4.91 5.95
N LEU A 182 12.16 6.03 6.55
CA LEU A 182 11.08 6.03 7.54
C LEU A 182 9.77 5.52 6.95
N MET A 183 9.45 5.90 5.71
CA MET A 183 8.23 5.45 5.04
C MET A 183 8.27 3.95 4.70
N LEU A 184 9.40 3.45 4.19
CA LEU A 184 9.59 2.02 3.87
C LEU A 184 9.59 1.15 5.12
N THR A 185 10.24 1.58 6.20
CA THR A 185 10.17 0.88 7.48
C THR A 185 8.76 0.89 8.06
N SER A 186 8.02 1.99 7.94
CA SER A 186 6.60 2.05 8.33
C SER A 186 5.74 1.08 7.51
N ALA A 187 6.02 0.96 6.20
CA ALA A 187 5.34 -0.01 5.34
C ALA A 187 5.58 -1.45 5.81
N ALA A 188 6.81 -1.80 6.20
CA ALA A 188 7.11 -3.10 6.79
C ALA A 188 6.40 -3.31 8.13
N GLU A 189 6.45 -2.32 9.03
CA GLU A 189 5.78 -2.37 10.35
C GLU A 189 4.26 -2.53 10.24
N ALA A 190 3.63 -2.00 9.18
CA ALA A 190 2.20 -2.15 8.94
C ALA A 190 1.77 -3.62 8.77
N MET A 191 2.69 -4.51 8.36
CA MET A 191 2.47 -5.96 8.23
C MET A 191 2.82 -6.75 9.50
N VAL A 192 3.38 -6.10 10.53
CA VAL A 192 3.83 -6.77 11.75
C VAL A 192 2.65 -7.04 12.68
N VAL A 193 2.27 -8.31 12.78
CA VAL A 193 1.26 -8.77 13.74
C VAL A 193 1.94 -9.37 14.97
N ARG A 194 1.80 -8.72 16.13
CA ARG A 194 2.34 -9.20 17.42
C ARG A 194 1.45 -10.30 18.01
N LYS A 195 2.02 -11.48 18.26
CA LYS A 195 1.37 -12.59 18.97
C LYS A 195 1.40 -12.36 20.48
N LYS A 196 0.44 -12.97 21.16
CA LYS A 196 0.47 -13.09 22.62
C LYS A 196 1.66 -13.97 23.01
N VAL A 197 2.35 -13.59 24.08
CA VAL A 197 3.41 -14.42 24.67
C VAL A 197 2.87 -15.75 25.20
N SER A 198 3.75 -16.72 25.46
CA SER A 198 3.39 -18.08 25.91
C SER A 198 2.54 -18.09 27.20
N SER A 199 1.88 -19.21 27.50
CA SER A 199 1.11 -19.37 28.75
C SER A 199 1.99 -19.13 29.97
N GLU A 200 3.21 -19.64 29.93
CA GLU A 200 4.21 -19.61 30.97
C GLU A 200 4.68 -18.16 31.21
N GLU A 201 4.99 -17.43 30.14
CA GLU A 201 5.34 -16.01 30.21
C GLU A 201 4.17 -15.17 30.75
N ARG A 202 2.93 -15.43 30.31
CA ARG A 202 1.75 -14.74 30.86
C ARG A 202 1.57 -14.97 32.35
N ILE A 203 1.85 -16.18 32.85
CA ILE A 203 1.79 -16.49 34.29
C ILE A 203 2.87 -15.70 35.04
N ALA A 204 4.11 -15.68 34.52
CA ALA A 204 5.20 -14.90 35.11
C ALA A 204 4.88 -13.40 35.15
N LEU A 205 4.36 -12.83 34.07
CA LEU A 205 3.96 -11.42 34.00
C LEU A 205 2.85 -11.06 34.98
N ARG A 206 1.87 -11.96 35.20
CA ARG A 206 0.82 -11.75 36.22
C ARG A 206 1.40 -11.73 37.64
N ARG A 207 2.37 -12.60 37.94
CA ARG A 207 3.07 -12.60 39.23
C ARG A 207 3.83 -11.30 39.44
N LEU A 208 4.55 -10.84 38.41
CA LEU A 208 5.27 -9.56 38.45
C LEU A 208 4.32 -8.37 38.67
N ALA A 209 3.17 -8.35 37.98
CA ALA A 209 2.15 -7.32 38.18
C ALA A 209 1.57 -7.35 39.61
N ALA A 210 1.40 -8.54 40.21
CA ALA A 210 0.93 -8.65 41.59
C ALA A 210 1.94 -8.08 42.60
N VAL A 211 3.25 -8.30 42.39
CA VAL A 211 4.31 -7.69 43.21
C VAL A 211 4.26 -6.17 43.13
N VAL A 212 4.18 -5.60 41.93
CA VAL A 212 4.09 -4.14 41.74
C VAL A 212 2.84 -3.56 42.40
N ARG A 213 1.70 -4.26 42.35
CA ARG A 213 0.47 -3.82 43.02
C ARG A 213 0.57 -3.81 44.54
N ALA A 214 1.20 -4.85 45.11
CA ALA A 214 1.34 -5.02 46.55
C ALA A 214 2.38 -4.06 47.16
N ASP A 215 3.31 -3.52 46.37
CA ASP A 215 4.36 -2.63 46.85
C ASP A 215 3.80 -1.29 47.35
N GLN A 216 3.96 -1.00 48.64
CA GLN A 216 3.49 0.24 49.27
C GLN A 216 4.49 1.40 49.18
N THR A 217 5.72 1.14 48.76
CA THR A 217 6.78 2.15 48.63
C THR A 217 6.67 2.91 47.30
N LEU A 218 6.06 2.30 46.28
CA LEU A 218 5.84 2.92 44.99
C LEU A 218 4.73 3.98 45.06
N SER A 219 5.03 5.18 44.55
CA SER A 219 3.99 6.19 44.33
C SER A 219 2.90 5.67 43.37
N PRO A 220 1.64 6.14 43.49
CA PRO A 220 0.56 5.72 42.61
C PRO A 220 0.87 5.91 41.11
N ILE A 221 1.59 6.97 40.76
CA ILE A 221 2.01 7.27 39.38
C ILE A 221 3.02 6.24 38.89
N SER A 222 4.04 5.94 39.69
CA SER A 222 5.08 4.97 39.34
C SER A 222 4.49 3.56 39.23
N LYS A 223 3.59 3.20 40.15
CA LYS A 223 2.86 1.93 40.13
C LYS A 223 2.05 1.77 38.84
N LYS A 224 1.24 2.78 38.47
CA LYS A 224 0.47 2.78 37.22
C LYS A 224 1.37 2.70 35.97
N SER A 225 2.49 3.43 35.96
CA SER A 225 3.46 3.36 34.86
C SER A 225 4.07 1.96 34.73
N LEU A 226 4.47 1.33 35.83
CA LEU A 226 5.02 -0.03 35.83
C LEU A 226 3.97 -1.07 35.42
N GLU A 227 2.74 -0.96 35.91
CA GLU A 227 1.64 -1.84 35.49
C GLU A 227 1.38 -1.73 33.98
N ASN A 228 1.40 -0.53 33.41
CA ASN A 228 1.27 -0.33 31.97
C ASN A 228 2.43 -0.97 31.18
N ARG A 229 3.67 -0.79 31.67
CA ARG A 229 4.86 -1.41 31.05
C ARG A 229 4.76 -2.93 31.08
N ILE A 230 4.41 -3.53 32.22
CA ILE A 230 4.20 -4.98 32.35
C ILE A 230 3.05 -5.44 31.43
N GLY A 231 1.97 -4.68 31.38
CA GLY A 231 0.84 -4.94 30.49
C GLY A 231 1.27 -5.03 29.02
N SER A 232 2.21 -4.19 28.59
CA SER A 232 2.74 -4.20 27.22
C SER A 232 3.55 -5.46 26.86
N LEU A 233 4.09 -6.16 27.87
CA LEU A 233 4.87 -7.40 27.71
C LEU A 233 3.99 -8.63 27.43
N HIS A 234 2.66 -8.54 27.53
CA HIS A 234 1.76 -9.65 27.19
C HIS A 234 1.72 -9.99 25.69
N LYS A 235 2.35 -9.15 24.86
CA LYS A 235 2.58 -9.40 23.43
C LYS A 235 4.08 -9.44 23.19
N GLU A 236 4.53 -10.29 22.28
CA GLU A 236 5.96 -10.36 21.88
C GLU A 236 6.49 -8.98 21.46
N SER A 237 7.81 -8.76 21.47
CA SER A 237 8.37 -7.47 21.02
C SER A 237 8.11 -7.21 19.53
N ILE A 238 8.11 -5.93 19.13
CA ILE A 238 8.03 -5.56 17.71
C ILE A 238 9.17 -6.21 16.93
N SER A 239 10.39 -6.22 17.48
CA SER A 239 11.56 -6.85 16.86
C SER A 239 11.36 -8.35 16.64
N SER A 240 10.81 -9.09 17.62
CA SER A 240 10.48 -10.53 17.47
C SER A 240 9.43 -10.76 16.40
N ALA A 241 8.34 -9.99 16.43
CA ALA A 241 7.26 -10.10 15.46
C ALA A 241 7.74 -9.79 14.04
N SER A 242 8.65 -8.80 13.91
CA SER A 242 9.19 -8.40 12.61
C SER A 242 10.25 -9.38 12.09
N ALA A 243 11.06 -9.97 12.96
CA ALA A 243 11.97 -11.06 12.59
C ALA A 243 11.19 -12.26 12.03
N ARG A 244 10.05 -12.61 12.65
CA ARG A 244 9.15 -13.65 12.14
C ARG A 244 8.56 -13.28 10.79
N LEU A 245 8.16 -12.02 10.58
CA LEU A 245 7.67 -11.55 9.28
C LEU A 245 8.77 -11.70 8.21
N ALA A 246 9.99 -11.28 8.52
CA ALA A 246 11.14 -11.38 7.61
C ALA A 246 11.49 -12.85 7.26
N ASP A 247 11.26 -13.80 8.17
CA ASP A 247 11.51 -15.21 7.91
C ASP A 247 10.70 -15.78 6.73
N HIS A 248 9.59 -15.15 6.36
CA HIS A 248 8.79 -15.55 5.20
C HIS A 248 9.54 -15.38 3.87
N LEU A 249 10.61 -14.57 3.84
CA LEU A 249 11.45 -14.37 2.67
C LEU A 249 12.69 -15.28 2.63
N ASN A 250 12.94 -16.10 3.66
CA ASN A 250 14.05 -17.05 3.60
C ASN A 250 13.85 -18.08 2.46
N PRO A 251 14.92 -18.51 1.75
CA PRO A 251 16.33 -18.26 2.01
C PRO A 251 16.93 -17.03 1.28
N ARG A 252 16.11 -16.06 0.85
CA ARG A 252 16.59 -14.88 0.12
C ARG A 252 17.54 -14.03 0.95
N THR A 253 18.38 -13.29 0.24
CA THR A 253 19.36 -12.38 0.84
C THR A 253 19.22 -10.96 0.29
N PHE A 254 19.56 -9.99 1.14
CA PHE A 254 19.49 -8.57 0.86
C PHE A 254 20.73 -7.91 1.45
N LEU A 255 21.55 -7.25 0.61
CA LEU A 255 22.90 -6.79 0.98
C LEU A 255 23.74 -7.90 1.64
N ASP A 256 23.75 -9.09 1.02
CA ASP A 256 24.50 -10.26 1.48
C ASP A 256 24.13 -10.75 2.90
N ARG A 257 22.95 -10.35 3.40
CA ARG A 257 22.41 -10.77 4.69
C ARG A 257 21.16 -11.62 4.49
N THR A 258 20.88 -12.54 5.41
CA THR A 258 19.57 -13.22 5.44
C THR A 258 18.45 -12.19 5.56
N ALA A 259 17.23 -12.52 5.12
CA ALA A 259 16.08 -11.63 5.25
C ALA A 259 15.88 -11.11 6.69
N ARG A 260 16.05 -11.99 7.69
CA ARG A 260 15.98 -11.62 9.11
C ARG A 260 17.06 -10.65 9.54
N ASP A 261 18.32 -10.93 9.16
CA ASP A 261 19.46 -10.09 9.54
C ASP A 261 19.41 -8.74 8.83
N PHE A 262 18.98 -8.72 7.57
CA PHE A 262 18.76 -7.50 6.80
C PHE A 262 17.67 -6.64 7.45
N PHE A 263 16.52 -7.22 7.81
CA PHE A 263 15.47 -6.46 8.47
C PHE A 263 15.94 -5.85 9.80
N SER A 264 16.66 -6.63 10.60
CA SER A 264 17.22 -6.16 11.87
C SER A 264 18.20 -5.01 11.65
N TYR A 265 19.05 -5.10 10.62
CA TYR A 265 19.97 -4.04 10.23
C TYR A 265 19.24 -2.77 9.76
N ALA A 266 18.24 -2.88 8.88
CA ALA A 266 17.44 -1.74 8.44
C ALA A 266 16.68 -1.06 9.59
N TYR A 267 16.18 -1.86 10.55
CA TYR A 267 15.51 -1.35 11.75
C TYR A 267 16.48 -0.61 12.67
N ASP A 268 17.71 -1.10 12.83
CA ASP A 268 18.77 -0.39 13.58
C ASP A 268 19.09 0.96 12.95
N VAL A 269 19.27 1.02 11.63
CA VAL A 269 19.53 2.28 10.92
C VAL A 269 18.38 3.27 11.14
N ARG A 270 17.12 2.83 11.03
CA ARG A 270 15.95 3.66 11.37
C ARG A 270 15.93 4.07 12.84
N SER A 271 16.28 3.17 13.75
CA SER A 271 16.34 3.46 15.18
C SER A 271 17.37 4.55 15.48
N ARG A 272 18.58 4.44 14.92
CA ARG A 272 19.62 5.47 15.05
C ARG A 272 19.22 6.80 14.43
N LEU A 273 18.52 6.77 13.29
CA LEU A 273 18.02 7.98 12.64
C LEU A 273 17.00 8.75 13.50
N VAL A 274 16.10 8.05 14.21
CA VAL A 274 15.00 8.69 14.97
C VAL A 274 15.32 8.89 16.45
N HIS A 275 16.12 8.01 17.03
CA HIS A 275 16.33 7.90 18.48
C HIS A 275 17.80 7.79 18.89
N GLY A 276 18.73 7.66 17.95
CA GLY A 276 20.14 7.41 18.26
C GLY A 276 20.89 8.66 18.71
N ASP A 277 21.85 8.48 19.61
CA ASP A 277 22.81 9.52 19.98
C ASP A 277 23.79 9.82 18.83
N VAL A 278 24.04 8.83 17.97
CA VAL A 278 24.85 8.95 16.75
C VAL A 278 23.97 8.57 15.54
N PRO A 279 23.59 9.54 14.67
CA PRO A 279 22.77 9.25 13.50
C PRO A 279 23.57 8.46 12.45
N PRO A 280 22.89 7.66 11.60
CA PRO A 280 23.54 7.01 10.47
C PRO A 280 24.06 8.04 9.46
N SER A 281 25.08 7.64 8.68
CA SER A 281 25.55 8.48 7.58
C SER A 281 24.58 8.43 6.38
N SER A 282 24.54 9.48 5.57
CA SER A 282 23.71 9.49 4.35
C SER A 282 24.05 8.34 3.39
N SER A 283 25.32 7.94 3.32
CA SER A 283 25.76 6.77 2.52
C SER A 283 25.23 5.45 3.07
N GLU A 284 25.14 5.32 4.39
CA GLU A 284 24.58 4.13 5.04
C GLU A 284 23.07 4.04 4.78
N VAL A 285 22.34 5.16 4.87
CA VAL A 285 20.91 5.24 4.54
C VAL A 285 20.69 4.88 3.07
N ALA A 286 21.43 5.49 2.14
CA ALA A 286 21.32 5.23 0.71
C ALA A 286 21.59 3.75 0.36
N LEU A 287 22.59 3.13 0.99
CA LEU A 287 22.91 1.71 0.82
C LEU A 287 21.73 0.82 1.24
N VAL A 288 21.11 1.11 2.39
CA VAL A 288 19.97 0.33 2.90
C VAL A 288 18.73 0.51 2.04
N LEU A 289 18.47 1.72 1.53
CA LEU A 289 17.24 2.06 0.82
C LEU A 289 16.98 1.18 -0.41
N GLY A 290 18.00 0.89 -1.21
CA GLY A 290 17.85 0.06 -2.41
C GLY A 290 17.33 -1.34 -2.07
N ALA A 291 18.01 -2.01 -1.15
CA ALA A 291 17.64 -3.35 -0.69
C ALA A 291 16.34 -3.34 0.15
N LEU A 292 16.07 -2.28 0.90
CA LEU A 292 14.86 -2.18 1.71
C LEU A 292 13.62 -2.02 0.85
N GLY A 293 13.71 -1.26 -0.25
CA GLY A 293 12.63 -1.17 -1.22
C GLY A 293 12.26 -2.53 -1.80
N GLU A 294 13.25 -3.32 -2.20
CA GLU A 294 13.04 -4.67 -2.70
C GLU A 294 12.46 -5.62 -1.64
N PHE A 295 13.05 -5.62 -0.44
CA PHE A 295 12.59 -6.42 0.70
C PHE A 295 11.12 -6.14 1.04
N VAL A 296 10.74 -4.87 1.13
CA VAL A 296 9.36 -4.46 1.46
C VAL A 296 8.39 -4.84 0.34
N ARG A 297 8.79 -4.65 -0.93
CA ARG A 297 7.99 -5.06 -2.10
C ARG A 297 7.65 -6.55 -2.01
N GLU A 298 8.63 -7.39 -1.71
CA GLU A 298 8.43 -8.84 -1.64
C GLU A 298 7.55 -9.26 -0.46
N LEU A 299 7.71 -8.64 0.71
CA LEU A 299 6.79 -8.88 1.84
C LEU A 299 5.35 -8.52 1.50
N ILE A 300 5.13 -7.38 0.85
CA ILE A 300 3.79 -6.95 0.44
C ILE A 300 3.21 -7.93 -0.59
N GLU A 301 4.03 -8.41 -1.55
CA GLU A 301 3.57 -9.41 -2.51
C GLU A 301 3.14 -10.71 -1.82
N LEU A 302 3.89 -11.18 -0.82
CA LEU A 302 3.51 -12.36 -0.03
C LEU A 302 2.22 -12.13 0.75
N GLU A 303 2.06 -10.97 1.38
CA GLU A 303 0.87 -10.63 2.17
C GLU A 303 -0.39 -10.46 1.31
N LEU A 304 -0.23 -9.99 0.07
CA LEU A 304 -1.32 -9.82 -0.89
C LEU A 304 -1.54 -11.04 -1.80
N SER A 305 -0.79 -12.12 -1.63
CA SER A 305 -0.95 -13.35 -2.41
C SER A 305 -1.33 -14.54 -1.52
N SER A 306 -2.29 -15.36 -1.93
CA SER A 306 -2.57 -16.66 -1.31
C SER A 306 -1.41 -17.61 -1.64
N LEU A 307 -0.41 -17.69 -0.77
CA LEU A 307 0.51 -18.83 -0.78
C LEU A 307 -0.24 -20.07 -0.29
N GLU A 308 -1.02 -20.71 -1.16
CA GLU A 308 -0.98 -22.17 -1.14
C GLU A 308 0.44 -22.54 -1.54
N THR A 309 1.14 -23.15 -0.59
CA THR A 309 2.49 -23.66 -0.68
C THR A 309 2.73 -24.43 -1.98
N ALA A 310 3.34 -23.79 -2.98
CA ALA A 310 4.18 -24.48 -3.94
C ALA A 310 5.52 -24.79 -3.25
N ARG A 311 5.49 -25.71 -2.29
CA ARG A 311 6.70 -26.47 -1.93
C ARG A 311 6.85 -27.57 -2.98
N PRO A 312 8.01 -27.69 -3.65
CA PRO A 312 8.44 -29.02 -4.07
C PRO A 312 8.63 -29.92 -2.84
#